data_AF-W0IXU0-F1
#
_entry.id   AF-W0IXU0-F1
#
_cell.length_a   1.000
_cell.length_b   1.000
_cell.length_c   1.000
_cell.angle_alpha   90.00
_cell.angle_beta   90.00
_cell.angle_gamma   90.00
#
_symmetry.space_group_name_H-M   'P 1'
#
loop_
_entity.id
_entity.type
_entity.pdbx_description
1 polymer ?
#
loop_
_entity_poly.entity_id
_entity_poly.type
_entity_poly.pdbx_seq_one_letter_code
_entity_poly.pdbx_strand_id
1 'polypeptide(L)'
;MRNNPLVHLLGVALLFVTAAGVALAVLPPAGADNEADLDAIFGTDAELSAPVEIPDNDEPEWKPVEPLVLPPAVAPIDLQKLPTLELRRFAASLSPVQLTALGTAIAQAAYGEVITPQGLVVLTPPLRGTPLESLASWLRIMSAAGITELPLWASGTPAWVRWRQLSASPLTTEAEWIGFYRSLKT
;
A
#
# COMPACT_ATOMS: atom_id res chain seq x y z
N MET A 1 2.06 43.14 -29.98
CA MET A 1 1.59 43.45 -28.61
C MET A 1 2.75 44.13 -27.89
N ARG A 2 2.56 45.37 -27.45
CA ARG A 2 3.62 46.21 -26.85
C ARG A 2 3.71 45.84 -25.36
N ASN A 3 4.81 45.22 -24.93
CA ASN A 3 5.03 44.92 -23.51
C ASN A 3 5.18 46.23 -22.74
N ASN A 4 4.31 46.43 -21.74
CA ASN A 4 4.22 47.67 -21.00
C ASN A 4 5.20 47.59 -19.81
N PRO A 5 6.31 48.36 -19.80
CA PRO A 5 7.40 48.19 -18.84
C PRO A 5 6.99 48.42 -17.38
N LEU A 6 5.87 49.13 -17.17
CA LEU A 6 5.27 49.35 -15.85
C LEU A 6 4.77 48.07 -15.19
N VAL A 7 4.30 47.09 -15.98
CA VAL A 7 3.83 45.80 -15.44
C VAL A 7 5.00 44.96 -14.91
N HIS A 8 6.16 45.05 -15.58
CA HIS A 8 7.38 44.37 -15.14
C HIS A 8 7.98 45.03 -13.90
N LEU A 9 7.96 46.37 -13.80
CA LEU A 9 8.40 47.08 -12.60
C LEU A 9 7.51 46.75 -11.39
N LEU A 10 6.20 46.69 -11.58
CA LEU A 10 5.27 46.33 -10.50
C LEU A 10 5.46 44.86 -10.06
N GLY A 11 5.69 43.95 -11.01
CA GLY A 11 5.96 42.55 -10.72
C GLY A 11 7.27 42.32 -9.96
N VAL A 12 8.34 43.05 -10.34
CA VAL A 12 9.63 42.97 -9.63
C VAL A 12 9.52 43.57 -8.23
N ALA A 13 8.84 44.71 -8.07
CA ALA A 13 8.62 45.30 -6.75
C ALA A 13 7.83 44.36 -5.81
N LEU A 14 6.80 43.70 -6.33
CA LEU A 14 6.02 42.73 -5.56
C LEU A 14 6.88 41.53 -5.13
N LEU A 15 7.75 41.05 -6.02
CA LEU A 15 8.65 39.94 -5.75
C LEU A 15 9.67 40.27 -4.64
N PHE A 16 10.20 41.49 -4.63
CA PHE A 16 11.10 41.97 -3.56
C PHE A 16 10.38 42.12 -2.22
N VAL A 17 9.12 42.59 -2.21
CA VAL A 17 8.33 42.68 -0.96
C VAL A 17 8.04 41.29 -0.39
N THR A 18 7.69 40.32 -1.25
CA THR A 18 7.47 38.94 -0.79
C THR A 18 8.75 38.26 -0.31
N ALA A 19 9.89 38.49 -0.98
CA ALA A 19 11.18 37.94 -0.57
C ALA A 19 11.65 38.52 0.77
N ALA A 20 11.47 39.83 0.98
CA ALA A 20 11.79 40.50 2.24
C ALA A 20 10.87 40.04 3.40
N GLY A 21 9.58 39.82 3.11
CA GLY A 21 8.62 39.31 4.10
C GLY A 21 8.92 37.87 4.55
N VAL A 22 9.33 37.00 3.61
CA VAL A 22 9.74 35.62 3.93
C VAL A 22 11.07 35.60 4.68
N ALA A 23 12.03 36.45 4.32
CA ALA A 23 13.29 36.55 5.06
C ALA A 23 13.07 37.00 6.51
N LEU A 24 12.17 37.97 6.76
CA LEU A 24 11.84 38.41 8.12
C LEU A 24 11.08 37.36 8.97
N ALA A 25 10.35 36.45 8.31
CA ALA A 25 9.61 35.38 8.99
C ALA A 25 10.46 34.13 9.28
N VAL A 26 11.57 33.95 8.54
CA VAL A 26 12.44 32.77 8.66
C VAL A 26 13.72 33.06 9.44
N LEU A 27 14.15 34.32 9.52
CA LEU A 27 15.26 34.70 10.40
C LEU A 27 14.77 34.75 11.86
N PRO A 28 15.34 33.94 12.77
CA PRO A 28 15.11 34.11 14.20
C PRO A 28 15.63 35.49 14.63
N PRO A 29 15.04 36.10 15.67
CA PRO A 29 15.51 37.39 16.18
C PRO A 29 17.00 37.28 16.54
N ALA A 30 17.81 38.18 15.98
CA ALA A 30 19.21 38.30 16.33
C ALA A 30 19.32 38.58 17.84
N GLY A 31 19.80 37.58 18.59
CA GLY A 31 19.97 37.64 20.04
C GLY A 31 19.45 36.45 20.85
N ALA A 32 18.94 35.39 20.21
CA ALA A 32 18.66 34.14 20.92
C ALA A 32 19.94 33.30 21.01
N ASP A 33 20.58 33.34 22.18
CA ASP A 33 21.73 32.51 22.53
C ASP A 33 21.31 31.02 22.50
N ASN A 34 21.75 30.29 21.47
CA ASN A 34 21.40 28.89 21.22
C ASN A 34 22.01 27.89 22.24
N GLU A 35 22.73 28.35 23.25
CA GLU A 35 23.29 27.47 24.29
C GLU A 35 22.20 26.97 25.25
N ALA A 36 21.22 27.81 25.58
CA ALA A 36 20.15 27.44 26.52
C ALA A 36 19.16 26.40 25.93
N ASP A 37 18.97 26.39 24.60
CA ASP A 37 18.10 25.42 23.93
C ASP A 37 18.76 24.05 23.74
N LEU A 38 20.09 23.99 23.68
CA LEU A 38 20.81 22.72 23.59
C LEU A 38 20.88 22.01 24.96
N ASP A 39 21.07 22.76 26.05
CA ASP A 39 21.02 22.20 27.41
C ASP A 39 19.62 21.67 27.77
N ALA A 40 18.55 22.25 27.23
CA ALA A 40 17.19 21.75 27.40
C ALA A 40 16.93 20.43 26.64
N ILE A 41 17.69 20.15 25.57
CA ILE A 41 17.57 18.94 24.76
C ILE A 41 18.49 17.82 25.27
N PHE A 42 19.70 18.16 25.73
CA PHE A 42 20.74 17.19 26.10
C PHE A 42 20.99 17.07 27.61
N GLY A 43 20.38 17.93 28.42
CA GLY A 43 20.68 18.03 29.85
C GLY A 43 22.03 18.69 30.11
N THR A 44 22.18 19.35 31.25
CA THR A 44 23.47 19.95 31.63
C THR A 44 24.50 18.85 31.92
N ASP A 45 25.76 19.05 31.54
CA ASP A 45 26.89 18.11 31.78
C ASP A 45 27.04 17.67 33.26
N ALA A 46 26.46 18.41 34.20
CA ALA A 46 26.40 18.07 35.61
C ALA A 46 25.54 16.81 35.92
N GLU A 47 24.55 16.48 35.09
CA GLU A 47 23.66 15.33 35.30
C GLU A 47 24.24 14.01 34.74
N LEU A 48 25.20 14.08 33.81
CA LEU A 48 25.82 12.90 33.18
C LEU A 48 26.91 12.24 34.05
N SER A 49 27.30 12.86 35.17
CA SER A 49 28.31 12.33 36.10
C SER A 49 27.72 11.72 37.38
N ALA A 50 26.39 11.69 37.52
CA ALA A 50 25.77 10.92 38.59
C ALA A 50 25.92 9.42 38.27
N PRO A 51 26.48 8.59 39.15
CA PRO A 51 26.45 7.15 38.96
C PRO A 51 24.97 6.72 38.92
N VAL A 52 24.53 6.31 37.74
CA VAL A 52 23.23 5.67 37.56
C VAL A 52 23.25 4.41 38.40
N GLU A 53 22.50 4.40 39.51
CA GLU A 53 22.07 3.17 40.13
C GLU A 53 21.21 2.46 39.08
N ILE A 54 21.81 1.49 38.39
CA ILE A 54 21.08 0.57 37.53
C ILE A 54 20.23 -0.26 38.50
N PRO A 55 18.90 -0.09 38.54
CA PRO A 55 18.07 -1.01 39.32
C PRO A 55 18.36 -2.43 38.81
N ASP A 56 18.48 -3.38 39.73
CA ASP A 56 18.82 -4.77 39.43
C ASP A 56 18.20 -5.22 38.11
N ASN A 57 19.08 -5.70 37.24
CA ASN A 57 18.82 -6.11 35.88
C ASN A 57 17.77 -7.25 35.85
N ASP A 58 16.49 -6.88 35.89
CA ASP A 58 15.39 -7.66 35.34
C ASP A 58 15.51 -7.61 33.81
N GLU A 59 16.60 -8.20 33.32
CA GLU A 59 16.85 -8.46 31.91
C GLU A 59 15.62 -9.23 31.41
N PRO A 60 14.84 -8.72 30.45
CA PRO A 60 13.67 -9.43 29.96
C PRO A 60 14.16 -10.78 29.42
N GLU A 61 13.76 -11.85 30.11
CA GLU A 61 14.12 -13.23 29.77
C GLU A 61 14.00 -13.40 28.26
N TRP A 62 15.13 -13.65 27.59
CA TRP A 62 15.16 -13.80 26.14
C TRP A 62 14.22 -14.93 25.77
N LYS A 63 13.07 -14.60 25.19
CA LYS A 63 12.14 -15.58 24.64
C LYS A 63 12.58 -15.87 23.21
N PRO A 64 12.82 -17.13 22.85
CA PRO A 64 12.98 -17.51 21.46
C PRO A 64 11.77 -16.96 20.68
N VAL A 65 12.03 -16.14 19.66
CA VAL A 65 10.99 -15.72 18.71
C VAL A 65 10.38 -16.99 18.15
N GLU A 66 9.05 -17.12 18.22
CA GLU A 66 8.36 -18.29 17.68
C GLU A 66 8.84 -18.51 16.24
N PRO A 67 9.24 -19.75 15.88
CA PRO A 67 9.79 -20.02 14.56
C PRO A 67 8.78 -19.56 13.52
N LEU A 68 9.26 -18.82 12.51
CA LEU A 68 8.44 -18.32 11.42
C LEU A 68 7.80 -19.52 10.69
N VAL A 69 6.57 -19.85 11.05
CA VAL A 69 5.86 -20.98 10.44
C VAL A 69 5.46 -20.55 9.04
N LEU A 70 6.06 -21.19 8.03
CA LEU A 70 5.66 -20.96 6.65
C LEU A 70 4.16 -21.27 6.53
N PRO A 71 3.38 -20.40 5.88
CA PRO A 71 1.98 -20.68 5.63
C PRO A 71 1.84 -22.04 4.94
N PRO A 72 0.80 -22.84 5.28
CA PRO A 72 0.63 -24.17 4.72
C PRO A 72 0.62 -24.08 3.19
N ALA A 73 1.38 -24.96 2.54
CA ALA A 73 1.41 -25.04 1.09
C ALA A 73 -0.02 -25.29 0.58
N VAL A 74 -0.53 -24.39 -0.25
CA VAL A 74 -1.85 -24.57 -0.86
C VAL A 74 -1.76 -25.76 -1.80
N ALA A 75 -2.59 -26.77 -1.54
CA ALA A 75 -2.66 -27.96 -2.38
C ALA A 75 -2.95 -27.54 -3.82
N PRO A 76 -2.31 -28.17 -4.82
CA PRO A 76 -2.54 -27.84 -6.22
C PRO A 76 -4.03 -27.94 -6.54
N ILE A 77 -4.58 -26.87 -7.11
CA ILE A 77 -6.01 -26.79 -7.39
C ILE A 77 -6.32 -27.70 -8.58
N ASP A 78 -7.19 -28.68 -8.37
CA ASP A 78 -7.65 -29.57 -9.43
C ASP A 78 -8.69 -28.85 -10.30
N LEU A 79 -8.24 -28.38 -11.46
CA LEU A 79 -9.08 -27.68 -12.44
C LEU A 79 -10.22 -28.55 -12.98
N GLN A 80 -10.12 -29.89 -12.88
CA GLN A 80 -11.22 -30.78 -13.30
C GLN A 80 -12.42 -30.70 -12.35
N LYS A 81 -12.23 -30.21 -11.13
CA LYS A 81 -13.29 -30.02 -10.14
C LYS A 81 -14.05 -28.70 -10.28
N LEU A 82 -13.70 -27.85 -11.25
CA LEU A 82 -14.44 -26.62 -11.53
C LEU A 82 -15.91 -26.93 -11.90
N PRO A 83 -16.87 -26.10 -11.46
CA PRO A 83 -18.29 -26.45 -11.49
C PRO A 83 -18.88 -26.50 -12.91
N THR A 84 -18.32 -25.75 -13.86
CA THR A 84 -18.85 -25.68 -15.24
C THR A 84 -17.78 -25.96 -16.29
N LEU A 85 -18.21 -26.51 -17.43
CA LEU A 85 -17.31 -26.77 -18.57
C LEU A 85 -16.73 -25.47 -19.14
N GLU A 86 -17.48 -24.38 -19.12
CA GLU A 86 -17.02 -23.07 -19.59
C GLU A 86 -15.86 -22.54 -18.75
N LEU A 87 -15.93 -22.68 -17.41
CA LEU A 87 -14.83 -22.29 -16.54
C LEU A 87 -13.60 -23.17 -16.75
N ARG A 88 -13.79 -24.46 -17.01
CA ARG A 88 -12.67 -25.36 -17.36
C ARG A 88 -12.02 -24.94 -18.67
N ARG A 89 -12.80 -24.58 -19.69
CA ARG A 89 -12.30 -24.07 -20.97
C ARG A 89 -11.58 -22.73 -20.82
N PHE A 90 -12.14 -21.81 -20.02
CA PHE A 90 -11.50 -20.53 -19.75
C PHE A 90 -10.20 -20.71 -18.98
N ALA A 91 -10.18 -21.53 -17.92
CA ALA A 91 -8.96 -21.86 -17.21
C ALA A 91 -7.91 -22.51 -18.13
N ALA A 92 -8.32 -23.38 -19.04
CA ALA A 92 -7.43 -23.99 -20.03
C ALA A 92 -6.92 -23.00 -21.10
N SER A 93 -7.60 -21.86 -21.28
CA SER A 93 -7.14 -20.78 -22.17
C SER A 93 -6.09 -19.87 -21.55
N LEU A 94 -5.94 -19.91 -20.22
CA LEU A 94 -4.90 -19.17 -19.50
C LEU A 94 -3.55 -19.86 -19.66
N SER A 95 -2.48 -19.07 -19.68
CA SER A 95 -1.13 -19.61 -19.70
C SER A 95 -0.79 -20.31 -18.36
N PRO A 96 0.16 -21.26 -18.33
CA PRO A 96 0.62 -21.89 -17.09
C PRO A 96 1.10 -20.87 -16.05
N VAL A 97 1.70 -19.78 -16.51
CA VAL A 97 2.17 -18.67 -15.67
C VAL A 97 0.98 -17.94 -15.04
N GLN A 98 -0.08 -17.65 -15.81
CA GLN A 98 -1.29 -16.99 -15.32
C GLN A 98 -2.03 -17.85 -14.29
N LEU A 99 -2.14 -19.17 -14.52
CA LEU A 99 -2.74 -20.10 -13.57
C LEU A 99 -1.94 -20.20 -12.27
N THR A 100 -0.61 -20.21 -12.36
CA THR A 100 0.27 -20.21 -11.19
C THR A 100 0.13 -18.92 -10.40
N ALA A 101 0.13 -17.77 -11.07
CA ALA A 101 -0.08 -16.47 -10.44
C ALA A 101 -1.45 -16.39 -9.74
N LEU A 102 -2.49 -16.92 -10.37
CA LEU A 102 -3.84 -16.99 -9.78
C LEU A 102 -3.87 -17.88 -8.52
N GLY A 103 -3.22 -19.06 -8.57
CA GLY A 103 -3.11 -19.94 -7.41
C GLY A 103 -2.36 -19.29 -6.25
N THR A 104 -1.23 -18.65 -6.54
CA THR A 104 -0.46 -17.88 -5.55
C THR A 104 -1.26 -16.72 -4.96
N ALA A 105 -1.99 -16.00 -5.80
CA ALA A 105 -2.85 -14.90 -5.37
C ALA A 105 -3.98 -15.36 -4.45
N ILE A 106 -4.59 -16.52 -4.72
CA ILE A 106 -5.60 -17.13 -3.84
C ILE A 106 -4.97 -17.57 -2.52
N ALA A 107 -3.78 -18.19 -2.56
CA ALA A 107 -3.05 -18.56 -1.37
C ALA A 107 -2.72 -17.34 -0.50
N GLN A 108 -2.32 -16.25 -1.13
CA GLN A 108 -1.91 -15.01 -0.45
C GLN A 108 -3.10 -14.17 0.01
N ALA A 109 -4.24 -14.22 -0.68
CA ALA A 109 -5.45 -13.50 -0.29
C ALA A 109 -5.98 -13.90 1.09
N ALA A 110 -5.63 -15.09 1.60
CA ALA A 110 -5.90 -15.49 2.98
C ALA A 110 -5.17 -14.61 4.01
N TYR A 111 -4.02 -14.04 3.63
CA TYR A 111 -3.19 -13.17 4.48
C TYR A 111 -3.44 -11.67 4.22
N GLY A 112 -4.39 -11.35 3.33
CA GLY A 112 -4.80 -9.98 3.03
C GLY A 112 -4.28 -9.47 1.68
N GLU A 113 -3.69 -8.28 1.70
CA GLU A 113 -3.25 -7.57 0.50
C GLU A 113 -2.03 -8.25 -0.13
N VAL A 114 -2.12 -8.56 -1.42
CA VAL A 114 -1.04 -9.23 -2.16
C VAL A 114 -0.12 -8.17 -2.76
N ILE A 115 1.11 -8.09 -2.25
CA ILE A 115 2.11 -7.11 -2.69
C ILE A 115 3.17 -7.81 -3.54
N THR A 116 3.42 -7.29 -4.73
CA THR A 116 4.47 -7.80 -5.62
C THR A 116 5.85 -7.34 -5.14
N PRO A 117 6.95 -7.97 -5.59
CA PRO A 117 8.31 -7.51 -5.29
C PRO A 117 8.58 -6.05 -5.68
N GLN A 118 7.81 -5.50 -6.62
CA GLN A 118 7.90 -4.11 -7.08
C GLN A 118 7.08 -3.13 -6.21
N GLY A 119 6.48 -3.60 -5.10
CA GLY A 119 5.63 -2.79 -4.24
C GLY A 119 4.25 -2.45 -4.83
N LEU A 120 3.83 -3.15 -5.89
CA LEU A 120 2.49 -3.01 -6.46
C LEU A 120 1.52 -3.97 -5.77
N VAL A 121 0.27 -3.59 -5.75
CA VAL A 121 -0.82 -4.35 -5.14
C VAL A 121 -1.56 -5.10 -6.23
N VAL A 122 -1.71 -6.42 -6.06
CA VAL A 122 -2.58 -7.23 -6.89
C VAL A 122 -4.03 -7.02 -6.42
N LEU A 123 -4.87 -6.43 -7.26
CA LEU A 123 -6.26 -6.15 -6.89
C LEU A 123 -7.11 -7.41 -7.08
N THR A 124 -7.12 -8.28 -6.07
CA THR A 124 -7.82 -9.57 -6.08
C THR A 124 -9.17 -9.50 -5.35
N PRO A 125 -10.19 -10.24 -5.78
CA PRO A 125 -11.41 -10.37 -4.98
C PRO A 125 -11.12 -11.09 -3.66
N PRO A 126 -11.93 -10.92 -2.60
CA PRO A 126 -11.76 -11.69 -1.37
C PRO A 126 -12.03 -13.18 -1.59
N LEU A 127 -11.52 -14.00 -0.68
CA LEU A 127 -11.81 -15.43 -0.64
C LEU A 127 -13.29 -15.68 -0.29
N ARG A 128 -13.87 -16.70 -0.91
CA ARG A 128 -15.23 -17.17 -0.66
C ARG A 128 -15.20 -18.66 -0.36
N GLY A 129 -15.40 -18.99 0.91
CA GLY A 129 -15.43 -20.38 1.37
C GLY A 129 -14.09 -21.07 1.13
N THR A 130 -14.11 -22.15 0.34
CA THR A 130 -12.92 -22.94 0.03
C THR A 130 -12.05 -22.30 -1.07
N PRO A 131 -10.76 -22.68 -1.18
CA PRO A 131 -9.90 -22.20 -2.27
C PRO A 131 -10.44 -22.52 -3.67
N LEU A 132 -11.11 -23.67 -3.84
CA LEU A 132 -11.71 -24.06 -5.12
C LEU A 132 -12.94 -23.21 -5.48
N GLU A 133 -13.79 -22.90 -4.48
CA GLU A 133 -14.93 -21.98 -4.67
C GLU A 133 -14.46 -20.56 -4.99
N SER A 134 -13.40 -20.11 -4.30
CA SER A 134 -12.76 -18.83 -4.57
C SER A 134 -12.20 -18.78 -6.00
N LEU A 135 -11.50 -19.83 -6.44
CA LEU A 135 -11.02 -19.94 -7.82
C LEU A 135 -12.16 -19.88 -8.83
N ALA A 136 -13.23 -20.67 -8.62
CA ALA A 136 -14.38 -20.68 -9.52
C ALA A 136 -15.04 -19.29 -9.61
N SER A 137 -15.16 -18.59 -8.47
CA SER A 137 -15.68 -17.22 -8.41
C SER A 137 -14.79 -16.24 -9.18
N TRP A 138 -13.48 -16.26 -8.94
CA TRP A 138 -12.54 -15.39 -9.62
C TRP A 138 -12.50 -15.65 -11.13
N LEU A 139 -12.53 -16.91 -11.57
CA LEU A 139 -12.59 -17.26 -12.99
C LEU A 139 -13.89 -16.76 -13.65
N ARG A 140 -15.04 -16.81 -12.96
CA ARG A 140 -16.29 -16.21 -13.46
C ARG A 140 -16.16 -14.71 -13.62
N ILE A 141 -15.64 -14.03 -12.60
CA ILE A 141 -15.43 -12.58 -12.61
C ILE A 141 -14.50 -12.20 -13.76
N MET A 142 -13.35 -12.88 -13.89
CA MET A 142 -12.35 -12.64 -14.92
C MET A 142 -12.92 -12.85 -16.31
N SER A 143 -13.58 -13.99 -16.54
CA SER A 143 -14.23 -14.30 -17.81
C SER A 143 -15.28 -13.24 -18.18
N ALA A 144 -16.16 -12.86 -17.25
CA ALA A 144 -17.22 -11.87 -17.48
C ALA A 144 -16.70 -10.43 -17.63
N ALA A 145 -15.60 -10.08 -16.95
CA ALA A 145 -14.90 -8.82 -17.15
C ALA A 145 -14.00 -8.83 -18.39
N GLY A 146 -13.77 -10.01 -18.99
CA GLY A 146 -12.89 -10.24 -20.12
C GLY A 146 -11.41 -9.99 -19.80
N ILE A 147 -11.00 -10.13 -18.54
CA ILE A 147 -9.58 -10.02 -18.15
C ILE A 147 -8.97 -11.42 -18.09
N THR A 148 -7.71 -11.54 -18.49
CA THR A 148 -6.92 -12.78 -18.38
C THR A 148 -5.88 -12.70 -17.28
N GLU A 149 -5.65 -11.51 -16.74
CA GLU A 149 -4.62 -11.25 -15.74
C GLU A 149 -5.19 -10.42 -14.60
N LEU A 150 -4.69 -10.69 -13.40
CA LEU A 150 -5.04 -9.93 -12.22
C LEU A 150 -4.28 -8.60 -12.27
N PRO A 151 -5.00 -7.49 -12.22
CA PRO A 151 -4.37 -6.21 -12.49
C PRO A 151 -3.65 -5.62 -11.27
N LEU A 152 -2.54 -4.94 -11.54
CA LEU A 152 -1.56 -4.45 -10.57
C LEU A 152 -1.61 -2.92 -10.47
N TRP A 153 -1.69 -2.38 -9.25
CA TRP A 153 -1.65 -0.92 -9.03
C TRP A 153 -0.82 -0.53 -7.82
N ALA A 154 -0.32 0.71 -7.84
CA ALA A 154 0.23 1.32 -6.64
C ALA A 154 -0.86 1.54 -5.58
N SER A 155 -0.49 1.38 -4.31
CA SER A 155 -1.33 1.75 -3.18
C SER A 155 -1.70 3.23 -3.23
N GLY A 156 -2.88 3.59 -2.73
CA GLY A 156 -3.39 4.96 -2.73
C GLY A 156 -3.97 5.46 -4.07
N THR A 157 -3.86 4.68 -5.15
CA THR A 157 -4.52 5.03 -6.42
C THR A 157 -6.05 4.93 -6.33
N PRO A 158 -6.83 5.64 -7.16
CA PRO A 158 -8.29 5.52 -7.15
C PRO A 158 -8.79 4.08 -7.37
N ALA A 159 -8.08 3.30 -8.20
CA ALA A 159 -8.35 1.88 -8.41
C ALA A 159 -8.16 1.07 -7.11
N TRP A 160 -7.04 1.30 -6.41
CA TRP A 160 -6.77 0.65 -5.13
C TRP A 160 -7.80 1.03 -4.05
N VAL A 161 -8.18 2.31 -3.95
CA VAL A 161 -9.18 2.77 -2.97
C VAL A 161 -10.52 2.08 -3.22
N ARG A 162 -10.97 2.04 -4.48
CA ARG A 162 -12.23 1.39 -4.84
C ARG A 162 -12.17 -0.12 -4.60
N TRP A 163 -11.03 -0.76 -4.90
CA TRP A 163 -10.79 -2.15 -4.56
C TRP A 163 -10.90 -2.39 -3.05
N ARG A 164 -10.27 -1.56 -2.20
CA ARG A 164 -10.38 -1.65 -0.74
C ARG A 164 -11.81 -1.55 -0.25
N GLN A 165 -12.60 -0.64 -0.82
CA GLN A 165 -14.01 -0.48 -0.47
C GLN A 165 -14.83 -1.74 -0.79
N LEU A 166 -14.60 -2.34 -1.97
CA LEU A 166 -15.26 -3.58 -2.37
C LEU A 166 -14.80 -4.78 -1.53
N SER A 167 -13.51 -4.87 -1.23
CA SER A 167 -12.94 -5.96 -0.42
C SER A 167 -13.36 -5.89 1.05
N ALA A 168 -13.65 -4.70 1.58
CA ALA A 168 -14.08 -4.51 2.96
C ALA A 168 -15.54 -4.93 3.20
N SER A 169 -16.37 -4.98 2.15
CA SER A 169 -17.78 -5.33 2.27
C SER A 169 -17.98 -6.83 2.04
N PRO A 170 -18.45 -7.60 3.04
CA PRO A 170 -18.74 -9.03 2.86
C PRO A 170 -19.95 -9.26 1.94
N LEU A 171 -20.74 -8.21 1.66
CA LEU A 171 -21.91 -8.27 0.79
C LEU A 171 -21.58 -8.01 -0.68
N THR A 172 -20.33 -7.69 -1.00
CA THR A 172 -19.95 -7.39 -2.38
C THR A 172 -20.15 -8.61 -3.29
N THR A 173 -20.94 -8.40 -4.33
CA THR A 173 -21.40 -9.40 -5.30
C THR A 173 -20.39 -9.58 -6.44
N GLU A 174 -20.50 -10.68 -7.20
CA GLU A 174 -19.67 -10.86 -8.40
C GLU A 174 -19.94 -9.76 -9.44
N ALA A 175 -21.17 -9.26 -9.54
CA ALA A 175 -21.52 -8.22 -10.51
C ALA A 175 -20.77 -6.91 -10.23
N GLU A 176 -20.62 -6.54 -8.96
CA GLU A 176 -19.85 -5.36 -8.55
C GLU A 176 -18.36 -5.53 -8.85
N TRP A 177 -17.81 -6.73 -8.59
CA TRP A 177 -16.44 -7.06 -8.98
C TRP A 177 -16.22 -7.00 -10.50
N ILE A 178 -17.16 -7.55 -11.28
CA ILE A 178 -17.12 -7.47 -12.75
C ILE A 178 -17.16 -6.00 -13.21
N GLY A 179 -18.04 -5.18 -12.63
CA GLY A 179 -18.13 -3.76 -12.94
C GLY A 179 -16.85 -2.99 -12.59
N PHE A 180 -16.23 -3.32 -11.46
CA PHE A 180 -14.93 -2.78 -11.07
C PHE A 180 -13.86 -3.12 -12.12
N TYR A 181 -13.63 -4.40 -12.43
CA TYR A 181 -12.59 -4.79 -13.38
C TYR A 181 -12.83 -4.25 -14.80
N ARG A 182 -14.08 -4.15 -15.24
CA ARG A 182 -14.40 -3.51 -16.54
C ARG A 182 -14.00 -2.04 -16.55
N SER A 183 -14.23 -1.31 -15.45
CA SER A 183 -13.86 0.11 -15.37
C SER A 183 -12.35 0.36 -15.41
N LEU A 184 -11.52 -0.65 -15.11
CA LEU A 184 -10.07 -0.53 -15.13
C LEU A 184 -9.47 -0.66 -16.55
N LYS A 185 -10.26 -1.12 -17.52
CA LYS A 185 -9.86 -1.20 -18.93
C LYS A 185 -10.06 0.10 -19.70
N THR A 186 -10.78 1.04 -19.13
CA THR A 186 -11.21 2.29 -19.78
C THR A 186 -10.18 3.38 -19.47
#